data_AF-A0A8T3WA62-F1
#
_entry.id   AF-A0A8T3WA62-F1
#
_cell.length_a   1.000
_cell.length_b   1.000
_cell.length_c   1.000
_cell.angle_alpha   90.00
_cell.angle_beta   90.00
_cell.angle_gamma   90.00
#
_symmetry.space_group_name_H-M   'P 1'
#
loop_
_entity.id
_entity.type
_entity.pdbx_description
1 polymer ?
#
loop_
_entity_poly.entity_id
_entity_poly.type
_entity_poly.pdbx_seq_one_letter_code
_entity_poly.pdbx_strand_id
1 'polypeptide(L)'
;MQEGLYLKDCYLKEFDAVVESVKDNKYIILDQTAFYPVSGGQPNDTGKIIHNNQEYNVVFVGKFDTKISHEVDKEGLKEGDKVHCIINWERRYKLMRMHTAAHILDSVIHKESGAMFTGNQLGEDQSRLDFNLEKFDRERMKSYIEMANEEIRKNKDVKISFMPKEEASKMSMLLDWDYGDMKE
;
A
#
# COMPACT_ATOMS: atom_id res chain seq x y z
N MET A 1 -3.88 -3.03 20.17
CA MET A 1 -3.66 -2.28 18.91
C MET A 1 -3.62 -3.34 17.82
N GLN A 2 -4.37 -3.18 16.73
CA GLN A 2 -4.40 -4.19 15.67
C GLN A 2 -3.03 -4.27 14.99
N GLU A 3 -2.54 -5.47 14.73
CA GLU A 3 -1.22 -5.67 14.14
C GLU A 3 -1.27 -5.68 12.60
N GLY A 4 -0.60 -4.71 11.96
CA GLY A 4 -0.47 -4.65 10.50
C GLY A 4 0.67 -5.54 9.99
N LEU A 5 0.37 -6.80 9.67
CA LEU A 5 1.36 -7.79 9.21
C LEU A 5 2.04 -7.38 7.89
N TYR A 6 1.32 -6.65 7.03
CA TYR A 6 1.84 -6.15 5.75
C TYR A 6 3.01 -5.17 5.89
N LEU A 7 3.20 -4.57 7.07
CA LEU A 7 4.34 -3.71 7.39
C LEU A 7 5.61 -4.50 7.68
N LYS A 8 5.47 -5.76 8.13
CA LYS A 8 6.58 -6.65 8.48
C LYS A 8 6.99 -7.53 7.32
N ASP A 9 5.99 -8.08 6.61
CA ASP A 9 6.18 -8.90 5.43
C ASP A 9 5.14 -8.54 4.37
N CYS A 10 5.55 -7.77 3.37
CA CYS A 10 4.68 -7.35 2.27
C CYS A 10 4.38 -8.50 1.27
N TYR A 11 5.07 -9.63 1.38
CA TYR A 11 4.86 -10.83 0.57
C TYR A 11 3.99 -11.89 1.26
N LEU A 12 3.57 -11.65 2.50
CA LEU A 12 2.61 -12.50 3.20
C LEU A 12 1.26 -12.48 2.45
N LYS A 13 0.81 -13.66 2.02
CA LYS A 13 -0.40 -13.82 1.18
C LYS A 13 -1.60 -14.34 1.95
N GLU A 14 -1.32 -15.11 2.99
CA GLU A 14 -2.30 -15.82 3.80
C GLU A 14 -1.91 -15.72 5.27
N PHE A 15 -2.88 -15.61 6.15
CA PHE A 15 -2.65 -15.46 7.59
C PHE A 15 -3.89 -15.88 8.38
N ASP A 16 -3.69 -16.29 9.63
CA ASP A 16 -4.79 -16.55 10.57
C ASP A 16 -5.01 -15.33 11.47
N ALA A 17 -6.27 -15.09 11.84
CA ALA A 17 -6.66 -13.98 12.70
C ALA A 17 -7.91 -14.34 13.55
N VAL A 18 -8.20 -13.49 14.52
CA VAL A 18 -9.44 -13.52 15.30
C VAL A 18 -10.26 -12.27 14.99
N VAL A 19 -11.56 -12.45 14.78
CA VAL A 19 -12.49 -11.33 14.64
C VAL A 19 -12.65 -10.63 15.98
N GLU A 20 -12.13 -9.39 16.08
CA GLU A 20 -12.25 -8.55 17.28
C GLU A 20 -13.62 -7.89 17.39
N SER A 21 -14.24 -7.50 16.28
CA SER A 21 -15.60 -6.96 16.29
C SER A 21 -16.24 -7.01 14.90
N VAL A 22 -17.57 -7.00 14.90
CA VAL A 22 -18.40 -6.94 13.70
C VAL A 22 -19.39 -5.79 13.83
N LYS A 23 -19.40 -4.89 12.85
CA LYS A 23 -20.34 -3.77 12.76
C LYS A 23 -21.21 -3.90 11.50
N ASP A 24 -22.50 -3.59 11.64
CA ASP A 24 -23.51 -3.66 10.57
C ASP A 24 -23.46 -4.99 9.79
N ASN A 25 -23.13 -6.09 10.49
CA ASN A 25 -22.95 -7.45 9.98
C ASN A 25 -21.93 -7.66 8.84
N LYS A 26 -21.24 -6.60 8.39
CA LYS A 26 -20.36 -6.63 7.20
C LYS A 26 -19.00 -5.97 7.40
N TYR A 27 -18.81 -5.15 8.43
CA TYR A 27 -17.54 -4.49 8.71
C TYR A 27 -16.80 -5.22 9.82
N ILE A 28 -15.69 -5.84 9.47
CA ILE A 28 -14.94 -6.77 10.31
C ILE A 28 -13.63 -6.11 10.75
N ILE A 29 -13.41 -6.06 12.06
CA ILE A 29 -12.10 -5.76 12.65
C ILE A 29 -11.46 -7.08 13.05
N LEU A 30 -10.20 -7.28 12.64
CA LEU A 30 -9.37 -8.42 13.01
C LEU A 30 -8.32 -8.00 14.05
N ASP A 31 -7.81 -8.92 14.85
CA ASP A 31 -6.70 -8.65 15.80
C ASP A 31 -5.38 -8.35 15.07
N GLN A 32 -5.18 -8.97 13.91
CA GLN A 32 -4.07 -8.73 13.00
C GLN A 32 -4.55 -8.82 11.55
N THR A 33 -3.87 -8.12 10.64
CA THR A 33 -4.22 -8.16 9.21
C THR A 33 -3.02 -7.97 8.30
N ALA A 34 -2.94 -8.79 7.25
CA ALA A 34 -2.06 -8.54 6.12
C ALA A 34 -2.76 -7.82 4.97
N PHE A 35 -4.07 -7.54 5.04
CA PHE A 35 -4.75 -6.70 4.06
C PHE A 35 -4.30 -5.25 4.19
N TYR A 36 -3.91 -4.65 3.06
CA TYR A 36 -3.53 -3.25 2.98
C TYR A 36 -4.79 -2.38 2.85
N PRO A 37 -5.01 -1.43 3.77
CA PRO A 37 -6.12 -0.48 3.66
C PRO A 37 -5.84 0.57 2.58
N VAL A 38 -6.87 1.23 2.05
CA VAL A 38 -6.65 2.42 1.19
C VAL A 38 -5.78 3.43 1.94
N SER A 39 -4.60 3.76 1.38
CA SER A 39 -3.66 4.70 1.99
C SER A 39 -2.55 5.10 0.99
N GLY A 40 -2.05 6.35 1.07
CA GLY A 40 -0.91 6.83 0.29
C GLY A 40 -1.14 6.80 -1.23
N GLY A 41 -2.39 6.97 -1.67
CA GLY A 41 -2.80 6.86 -3.07
C GLY A 41 -2.90 5.42 -3.59
N GLN A 42 -2.52 4.41 -2.80
CA GLN A 42 -2.67 3.00 -3.16
C GLN A 42 -4.09 2.50 -2.82
N PRO A 43 -4.77 1.82 -3.77
CA PRO A 43 -6.03 1.13 -3.51
C PRO A 43 -5.89 0.06 -2.43
N ASN A 44 -7.01 -0.28 -1.80
CA ASN A 44 -7.06 -1.39 -0.86
C ASN A 44 -6.82 -2.73 -1.57
N ASP A 45 -6.45 -3.72 -0.77
CA ASP A 45 -6.55 -5.10 -1.19
C ASP A 45 -7.96 -5.63 -1.16
N THR A 46 -8.17 -6.63 -1.99
CA THR A 46 -9.32 -7.54 -1.93
C THR A 46 -8.82 -8.93 -1.57
N GLY A 47 -9.74 -9.84 -1.26
CA GLY A 47 -9.42 -11.23 -0.98
C GLY A 47 -10.57 -11.93 -0.29
N LYS A 48 -10.26 -12.85 0.61
CA LYS A 48 -11.24 -13.69 1.29
C LYS A 48 -10.92 -13.85 2.77
N ILE A 49 -11.97 -13.92 3.58
CA ILE A 49 -11.94 -14.42 4.95
C ILE A 49 -12.68 -15.76 4.94
N ILE A 50 -12.08 -16.80 5.52
CA ILE A 50 -12.62 -18.16 5.54
C ILE A 50 -12.91 -18.55 6.99
N HIS A 51 -14.15 -18.97 7.25
CA HIS A 51 -14.60 -19.47 8.54
C HIS A 51 -15.57 -20.63 8.35
N ASN A 52 -15.34 -21.77 9.02
CA ASN A 52 -16.19 -22.97 8.92
C ASN A 52 -16.54 -23.39 7.47
N ASN A 53 -15.55 -23.41 6.56
CA ASN A 53 -15.69 -23.69 5.13
C ASN A 53 -16.59 -22.70 4.36
N GLN A 54 -16.95 -21.56 4.96
CA GLN A 54 -17.60 -20.45 4.28
C GLN A 54 -16.57 -19.38 3.92
N GLU A 55 -16.62 -18.93 2.67
CA GLU A 55 -15.80 -17.82 2.18
C GLU A 55 -16.61 -16.52 2.20
N TYR A 56 -16.01 -15.45 2.72
CA TYR A 56 -16.53 -14.08 2.72
C TYR A 56 -15.56 -13.24 1.89
N ASN A 57 -16.02 -12.67 0.77
CA ASN A 57 -15.15 -11.88 -0.07
C ASN A 57 -14.94 -10.51 0.57
N VAL A 58 -13.68 -10.11 0.76
CA VAL A 58 -13.30 -8.77 1.22
C VAL A 58 -13.33 -7.86 0.00
N VAL A 59 -14.26 -6.91 0.01
CA VAL A 59 -14.51 -5.98 -1.12
C VAL A 59 -13.90 -4.60 -0.90
N PHE A 60 -13.66 -4.23 0.35
CA PHE A 60 -13.02 -2.97 0.71
C PHE A 60 -12.24 -3.12 2.03
N VAL A 61 -11.10 -2.45 2.12
CA VAL A 61 -10.31 -2.35 3.36
C VAL A 61 -9.95 -0.89 3.60
N GLY A 62 -10.30 -0.36 4.76
CA GLY A 62 -10.10 1.04 5.12
C GLY A 62 -9.53 1.20 6.51
N LYS A 63 -8.73 2.24 6.72
CA LYS A 63 -8.25 2.63 8.05
C LYS A 63 -9.20 3.69 8.62
N PHE A 64 -9.74 3.43 9.81
CA PHE A 64 -10.60 4.31 10.58
C PHE A 64 -9.98 4.48 11.96
N ASP A 65 -9.49 5.68 12.26
CA ASP A 65 -8.64 5.97 13.42
C ASP A 65 -7.43 5.02 13.49
N THR A 66 -7.37 4.19 14.52
CA THR A 66 -6.28 3.22 14.76
C THR A 66 -6.62 1.79 14.31
N LYS A 67 -7.77 1.59 13.65
CA LYS A 67 -8.28 0.27 13.26
C LYS A 67 -8.42 0.16 11.75
N ILE A 68 -8.18 -1.04 11.24
CA ILE A 68 -8.37 -1.45 9.85
C ILE A 68 -9.64 -2.29 9.80
N SER A 69 -10.61 -1.78 9.05
CA SER A 69 -11.90 -2.40 8.80
C SER A 69 -11.94 -3.06 7.44
N HIS A 70 -12.54 -4.25 7.40
CA HIS A 70 -12.70 -5.07 6.21
C HIS A 70 -14.20 -5.19 5.94
N GLU A 71 -14.66 -4.66 4.81
CA GLU A 71 -16.03 -4.86 4.34
C GLU A 71 -16.11 -6.20 3.61
N VAL A 72 -17.05 -7.05 4.03
CA VAL A 72 -17.33 -8.34 3.38
C VAL A 72 -18.65 -8.32 2.59
N ASP A 73 -18.70 -9.12 1.53
CA ASP A 73 -19.83 -9.19 0.59
C ASP A 73 -21.13 -9.75 1.20
N LYS A 74 -21.03 -10.53 2.28
CA LYS A 74 -22.17 -11.14 2.98
C LYS A 74 -21.95 -11.22 4.49
N GLU A 75 -23.05 -11.35 5.20
CA GLU A 75 -23.09 -11.50 6.66
C GLU A 75 -22.74 -12.93 7.11
N GLY A 76 -22.31 -13.09 8.36
CA GLY A 76 -22.20 -14.41 9.00
C GLY A 76 -21.03 -14.59 9.98
N LEU A 77 -20.02 -13.71 9.91
CA LEU A 77 -18.92 -13.66 10.87
C LEU A 77 -19.38 -13.02 12.19
N LYS A 78 -18.77 -13.45 13.30
CA LYS A 78 -19.05 -12.97 14.65
C LYS A 78 -17.76 -12.66 15.39
N GLU A 79 -17.86 -11.79 16.39
CA GLU A 79 -16.78 -11.54 17.33
C GLU A 79 -16.33 -12.86 18.00
N GLY A 80 -15.01 -13.07 18.07
CA GLY A 80 -14.38 -14.27 18.58
C GLY A 80 -14.17 -15.39 17.55
N ASP A 81 -14.68 -15.26 16.32
CA ASP A 81 -14.43 -16.24 15.27
C ASP A 81 -12.94 -16.29 14.90
N LYS A 82 -12.40 -17.50 14.84
CA LYS A 82 -11.07 -17.75 14.25
C LYS A 82 -11.23 -17.91 12.76
N VAL A 83 -10.46 -17.14 12.01
CA VAL A 83 -10.59 -17.05 10.56
C VAL A 83 -9.24 -17.23 9.88
N HIS A 84 -9.29 -17.79 8.68
CA HIS A 84 -8.15 -17.87 7.78
C HIS A 84 -8.35 -16.87 6.63
N CYS A 85 -7.39 -15.98 6.42
CA CYS A 85 -7.47 -14.88 5.49
C CYS A 85 -6.55 -15.10 4.30
N ILE A 86 -7.03 -14.83 3.09
CA ILE A 86 -6.29 -14.98 1.83
C ILE A 86 -6.40 -13.68 1.05
N ILE A 87 -5.27 -13.04 0.74
CA ILE A 87 -5.22 -11.83 -0.08
C ILE A 87 -5.34 -12.21 -1.56
N ASN A 88 -6.02 -11.38 -2.35
CA ASN A 88 -5.91 -11.42 -3.81
C ASN A 88 -4.49 -11.03 -4.24
N TRP A 89 -3.62 -12.04 -4.32
CA TRP A 89 -2.20 -11.82 -4.54
C TRP A 89 -1.89 -11.20 -5.91
N GLU A 90 -2.66 -11.54 -6.95
CA GLU A 90 -2.44 -10.97 -8.27
C GLU A 90 -2.63 -9.44 -8.25
N ARG A 91 -3.73 -8.99 -7.64
CA ARG A 91 -4.01 -7.56 -7.42
C ARG A 91 -2.91 -6.91 -6.58
N ARG A 92 -2.62 -7.48 -5.40
CA ARG A 92 -1.62 -6.95 -4.48
C ARG A 92 -0.27 -6.77 -5.16
N TYR A 93 0.20 -7.78 -5.87
CA TYR A 93 1.51 -7.75 -6.52
C TYR A 93 1.57 -6.74 -7.67
N LYS A 94 0.48 -6.58 -8.44
CA LYS A 94 0.37 -5.50 -9.44
C LYS A 94 0.51 -4.12 -8.78
N LEU A 95 -0.20 -3.88 -7.68
CA LEU A 95 -0.12 -2.62 -6.94
C LEU A 95 1.27 -2.38 -6.34
N MET A 96 1.91 -3.40 -5.78
CA MET A 96 3.31 -3.30 -5.29
C MET A 96 4.25 -2.87 -6.42
N ARG A 97 4.14 -3.49 -7.61
CA ARG A 97 4.95 -3.11 -8.77
C ARG A 97 4.70 -1.67 -9.23
N MET A 98 3.44 -1.24 -9.27
CA MET A 98 3.09 0.13 -9.63
C MET A 98 3.63 1.14 -8.62
N HIS A 99 3.54 0.83 -7.32
CA HIS A 99 4.07 1.68 -6.26
C HIS A 99 5.60 1.78 -6.35
N THR A 100 6.32 0.66 -6.49
CA THR A 100 7.77 0.69 -6.66
C THR A 100 8.19 1.46 -7.93
N ALA A 101 7.47 1.26 -9.05
CA ALA A 101 7.72 2.02 -10.27
C ALA A 101 7.48 3.52 -10.09
N ALA A 102 6.48 3.92 -9.30
CA ALA A 102 6.22 5.31 -8.97
C ALA A 102 7.39 5.95 -8.21
N HIS A 103 7.94 5.26 -7.20
CA HIS A 103 9.13 5.73 -6.47
C HIS A 103 10.35 5.90 -7.37
N ILE A 104 10.58 4.95 -8.29
CA ILE A 104 11.71 5.04 -9.22
C ILE A 104 11.54 6.23 -10.16
N LEU A 105 10.34 6.41 -10.73
CA LEU A 105 10.07 7.52 -11.64
C LEU A 105 10.14 8.88 -10.95
N ASP A 106 9.60 8.99 -9.74
CA ASP A 106 9.74 10.17 -8.88
C ASP A 106 11.21 10.52 -8.65
N SER A 107 12.00 9.53 -8.21
CA SER A 107 13.44 9.72 -7.97
C SER A 107 14.19 10.23 -9.21
N VAL A 108 13.88 9.69 -10.40
CA VAL A 108 14.48 10.15 -11.66
C VAL A 108 14.06 11.59 -11.97
N ILE A 109 12.76 11.89 -11.92
CA ILE A 109 12.24 13.23 -12.24
C ILE A 109 12.82 14.27 -11.27
N HIS A 110 12.83 13.97 -9.98
CA HIS A 110 13.37 14.86 -8.97
C HIS A 110 14.86 15.13 -9.22
N LYS A 111 15.66 14.09 -9.47
CA LYS A 111 17.09 14.22 -9.73
C LYS A 111 17.39 15.05 -10.97
N GLU A 112 16.66 14.84 -12.07
CA GLU A 112 16.96 15.49 -13.35
C GLU A 112 16.37 16.90 -13.48
N SER A 113 15.27 17.20 -12.77
CA SER A 113 14.54 18.48 -12.92
C SER A 113 14.45 19.32 -11.64
N GLY A 114 14.73 18.75 -10.47
CA GLY A 114 14.47 19.37 -9.17
C GLY A 114 12.98 19.45 -8.81
N ALA A 115 12.08 18.93 -9.64
CA ALA A 115 10.66 18.94 -9.35
C ALA A 115 10.34 18.08 -8.12
N MET A 116 9.45 18.60 -7.29
CA MET A 116 8.89 17.91 -6.13
C MET A 116 7.65 17.14 -6.54
N PHE A 117 7.54 15.96 -5.96
CA PHE A 117 6.32 15.17 -5.97
C PHE A 117 5.22 15.88 -5.16
N THR A 118 4.01 15.95 -5.73
CA THR A 118 2.86 16.66 -5.13
C THR A 118 1.64 15.78 -4.91
N GLY A 119 1.62 14.57 -5.48
CA GLY A 119 0.52 13.65 -5.29
C GLY A 119 0.56 12.44 -6.23
N ASN A 120 -0.27 11.45 -5.93
CA ASN A 120 -0.48 10.27 -6.77
C ASN A 120 -1.89 9.71 -6.68
N GLN A 121 -2.18 8.84 -7.62
CA GLN A 121 -3.26 7.87 -7.56
C GLN A 121 -2.74 6.59 -8.21
N LEU A 122 -2.52 5.54 -7.43
CA LEU A 122 -2.12 4.25 -7.99
C LEU A 122 -3.35 3.46 -8.44
N GLY A 123 -3.15 2.60 -9.42
CA GLY A 123 -4.16 1.68 -9.92
C GLY A 123 -3.50 0.44 -10.50
N GLU A 124 -4.30 -0.59 -10.79
CA GLU A 124 -3.81 -1.86 -11.29
C GLU A 124 -3.31 -1.77 -12.74
N ASP A 125 -4.04 -1.04 -13.57
CA ASP A 125 -3.74 -0.89 -15.01
C ASP A 125 -3.07 0.45 -15.32
N GLN A 126 -3.41 1.49 -14.57
CA GLN A 126 -2.90 2.83 -14.75
C GLN A 126 -2.69 3.51 -13.39
N SER A 127 -1.59 4.27 -13.29
CA SER A 127 -1.30 5.14 -12.15
C SER A 127 -1.04 6.57 -12.63
N ARG A 128 -1.30 7.55 -11.77
CA ARG A 128 -1.04 8.97 -11.97
C ARG A 128 -0.04 9.45 -10.92
N LEU A 129 0.95 10.22 -11.33
CA LEU A 129 1.89 10.92 -10.46
C LEU A 129 1.88 12.40 -10.85
N ASP A 130 1.82 13.26 -9.84
CA ASP A 130 1.67 14.71 -9.99
C ASP A 130 2.95 15.41 -9.49
N PHE A 131 3.54 16.28 -10.31
CA PHE A 131 4.79 16.98 -10.02
C PHE A 131 4.66 18.49 -10.26
N ASN A 132 5.35 19.31 -9.47
CA ASN A 132 5.38 20.77 -9.63
C ASN A 132 6.42 21.24 -10.67
N LEU A 133 6.37 20.69 -11.88
CA LEU A 133 7.27 21.07 -12.98
C LEU A 133 7.05 22.54 -13.40
N GLU A 134 8.12 23.31 -13.55
CA GLU A 134 8.05 24.68 -14.09
C GLU A 134 7.49 24.72 -15.52
N LYS A 135 7.84 23.71 -16.33
CA LYS A 135 7.36 23.57 -17.70
C LYS A 135 7.25 22.09 -18.09
N PHE A 136 6.10 21.72 -18.64
CA PHE A 136 5.91 20.40 -19.21
C PHE A 136 6.63 20.28 -20.57
N ASP A 137 7.37 19.20 -20.75
CA ASP A 137 8.04 18.83 -22.00
C ASP A 137 7.92 17.32 -22.24
N ARG A 138 7.24 16.96 -23.33
CA ARG A 138 6.93 15.56 -23.65
C ARG A 138 8.19 14.74 -23.95
N GLU A 139 9.20 15.30 -24.59
CA GLU A 139 10.42 14.55 -24.93
C GLU A 139 11.29 14.33 -23.70
N ARG A 140 11.33 15.31 -22.78
CA ARG A 140 11.95 15.11 -21.46
C ARG A 140 11.25 14.02 -20.66
N MET A 141 9.91 14.01 -20.64
CA MET A 141 9.16 12.96 -19.94
C MET A 141 9.46 11.55 -20.49
N LYS A 142 9.61 11.40 -21.81
CA LYS A 142 10.04 10.12 -22.41
C LYS A 142 11.43 9.71 -21.93
N SER A 143 12.39 10.64 -21.92
CA SER A 143 13.74 10.38 -21.39
C SER A 143 13.72 9.91 -19.94
N TYR A 144 12.91 10.53 -19.07
CA TYR A 144 12.76 10.10 -17.68
C TYR A 144 12.19 8.68 -17.56
N ILE A 145 11.22 8.32 -18.42
CA ILE A 145 10.68 6.96 -18.48
C ILE A 145 11.77 5.95 -18.90
N GLU A 146 12.62 6.30 -19.86
CA GLU A 146 13.74 5.44 -20.29
C GLU A 146 14.75 5.22 -19.16
N MET A 147 15.16 6.29 -18.47
CA MET A 147 16.03 6.25 -17.30
C MET A 147 15.44 5.42 -16.15
N ALA A 148 14.14 5.59 -15.86
CA ALA A 148 13.45 4.79 -14.84
C ALA A 148 13.44 3.30 -15.21
N ASN A 149 13.24 2.96 -16.48
CA ASN A 149 13.33 1.58 -16.96
C ASN A 149 14.75 1.02 -16.86
N GLU A 150 15.80 1.83 -17.05
CA GLU A 150 17.18 1.42 -16.79
C GLU A 150 17.43 1.12 -15.32
N GLU A 151 16.91 1.95 -14.40
CA GLU A 151 16.99 1.69 -12.96
C GLU A 151 16.26 0.39 -12.58
N ILE A 152 15.09 0.12 -13.16
CA ILE A 152 14.36 -1.15 -12.95
C ILE A 152 15.21 -2.34 -13.40
N ARG A 153 15.87 -2.27 -14.57
CA ARG A 153 16.71 -3.37 -15.09
C ARG A 153 17.91 -3.69 -14.20
N LYS A 154 18.38 -2.73 -13.38
CA LYS A 154 19.48 -2.97 -12.43
C LYS A 154 19.08 -3.90 -11.29
N ASN A 155 17.78 -4.16 -11.09
CA ASN A 155 17.24 -5.12 -10.12
C ASN A 155 17.87 -4.97 -8.73
N LYS A 156 17.92 -3.72 -8.25
CA LYS A 156 18.44 -3.40 -6.92
C LYS A 156 17.48 -3.89 -5.84
N ASP A 157 18.03 -4.28 -4.69
CA ASP A 157 17.22 -4.66 -3.54
C ASP A 157 16.38 -3.47 -3.03
N VAL A 158 15.10 -3.72 -2.78
CA VAL A 158 14.20 -2.79 -2.08
C VAL A 158 14.15 -3.19 -0.61
N LYS A 159 14.46 -2.26 0.29
CA LYS A 159 14.50 -2.49 1.75
C LYS A 159 13.50 -1.57 2.45
N ILE A 160 12.84 -2.11 3.47
CA ILE A 160 11.93 -1.38 4.36
C ILE A 160 12.53 -1.45 5.77
N SER A 161 12.57 -0.31 6.45
CA SER A 161 13.09 -0.21 7.82
C SER A 161 12.29 0.82 8.60
N PHE A 162 12.04 0.54 9.88
CA PHE A 162 11.41 1.47 10.81
C PHE A 162 12.50 2.16 11.64
N MET A 163 12.42 3.49 11.74
CA MET A 163 13.37 4.29 12.50
C MET A 163 12.67 5.53 13.08
N PRO A 164 13.23 6.14 14.14
CA PRO A 164 12.72 7.40 14.68
C PRO A 164 12.74 8.51 13.63
N LYS A 165 11.76 9.42 13.67
CA LYS A 165 11.65 10.56 12.73
C LYS A 165 12.94 11.39 12.67
N GLU A 166 13.58 11.60 13.82
CA GLU A 166 14.83 12.37 13.92
C GLU A 166 16.04 11.70 13.25
N GLU A 167 16.03 10.38 13.12
CA GLU A 167 17.07 9.64 12.40
C GLU A 167 16.77 9.65 10.90
N ALA A 168 15.50 9.43 10.54
CA ALA A 168 15.04 9.49 9.15
C ALA A 168 15.36 10.84 8.49
N SER A 169 15.11 11.96 9.19
CA SER A 169 15.34 13.31 8.66
C SER A 169 16.82 13.68 8.47
N LYS A 170 17.75 12.89 9.04
CA LYS A 170 19.19 13.07 8.87
C LYS A 170 19.76 12.20 7.75
N MET A 171 19.00 11.23 7.25
CA MET A 171 19.42 10.40 6.14
C MET A 171 19.29 11.19 4.85
N SER A 172 20.35 11.18 4.03
CA SER A 172 20.20 11.49 2.61
C SER A 172 19.44 10.33 1.97
N MET A 173 18.12 10.38 2.04
CA MET A 173 17.28 9.53 1.22
C MET A 173 17.30 10.10 -0.21
N LEU A 174 17.20 9.23 -1.22
CA LEU A 174 16.94 9.67 -2.60
C LEU A 174 15.61 10.45 -2.70
N LEU A 175 14.75 10.34 -1.68
CA LEU A 175 13.47 11.01 -1.53
C LEU A 175 13.20 11.32 -0.05
N ASP A 176 13.09 12.60 0.32
CA ASP A 176 12.56 13.03 1.62
C ASP A 176 11.02 12.90 1.58
N TRP A 177 10.52 11.75 2.03
CA TRP A 177 9.08 11.61 2.33
C TRP A 177 8.85 12.10 3.75
N ASP A 178 8.36 13.35 3.91
CA ASP A 178 7.72 13.70 5.17
C ASP A 178 6.42 12.87 5.22
N TYR A 179 6.40 11.85 6.08
CA TYR A 179 5.20 11.11 6.46
C TYR A 179 4.24 12.07 7.20
N GLY A 180 3.72 13.07 6.49
CA GLY A 180 2.74 14.04 6.97
C GLY A 180 1.42 13.43 7.39
N ASP A 181 1.19 12.16 7.03
CA ASP A 181 -0.02 11.39 7.34
C ASP A 181 0.17 10.36 8.48
N MET A 182 1.29 10.39 9.19
CA MET A 182 1.44 9.72 10.51
C MET A 182 1.54 10.75 11.64
N LYS A 183 0.68 11.77 11.61
CA LYS A 183 0.36 12.52 12.82
C LYS A 183 -0.67 11.73 13.62
N GLU A 184 -0.14 11.08 14.66
CA GLU A 184 -0.81 10.51 15.84
C GLU A 184 -1.67 9.25 15.64
#